data_AF-A0AAQ4F8Y5-F1
#
_entry.id   AF-A0AAQ4F8Y5-F1
#
_cell.length_a   1.000
_cell.length_b   1.000
_cell.length_c   1.000
_cell.angle_alpha   90.00
_cell.angle_beta   90.00
_cell.angle_gamma   90.00
#
_symmetry.space_group_name_H-M   'P 1'
#
loop_
_entity.id
_entity.type
_entity.pdbx_description
1 polymer ?
#
loop_
_entity_poly.entity_id
_entity_poly.type
_entity_poly.pdbx_seq_one_letter_code
_entity_poly.pdbx_strand_id
1 'polypeptide(L)' 'MMLFDPGDPKEYATIKEVADKLATRALDLDGTSTGEHGIGLGKRSLLVRELGETGISLMRTLKSALDPKGLMNPGKLFV' A
#
# COMPACT_ATOMS: atom_id res chain seq x y z
N MET A 1 12.18 6.20 -10.18
CA MET A 1 12.80 4.88 -9.96
C MET A 1 13.96 5.07 -9.01
N MET A 2 13.99 4.37 -7.86
CA MET A 2 15.13 4.41 -6.94
C MET A 2 16.08 3.27 -7.30
N LEU A 3 17.37 3.57 -7.44
CA LEU A 3 18.38 2.62 -7.90
C LEU A 3 19.15 2.08 -6.69
N PHE A 4 19.30 0.76 -6.59
CA PHE A 4 20.10 0.05 -5.59
C PHE A 4 20.55 -1.30 -6.13
N ASP A 5 21.52 -1.90 -5.43
CA ASP A 5 21.86 -3.31 -5.56
C ASP A 5 20.87 -4.21 -4.78
N PRO A 6 20.07 -5.06 -5.46
CA PRO A 6 19.20 -6.03 -4.78
C PRO A 6 19.93 -7.08 -3.95
N GLY A 7 21.22 -7.29 -4.21
CA GLY A 7 22.10 -8.18 -3.47
C GLY A 7 22.60 -7.60 -2.14
N ASP A 8 22.44 -6.29 -1.90
CA ASP A 8 22.79 -5.64 -0.64
C ASP A 8 21.54 -5.38 0.22
N PRO A 9 21.33 -6.14 1.32
CA PRO A 9 20.20 -5.94 2.22
C PRO A 9 20.15 -4.55 2.87
N LYS A 10 21.29 -3.88 3.05
CA LYS A 10 21.35 -2.54 3.65
C LYS A 10 20.85 -1.48 2.69
N GLU A 11 21.23 -1.57 1.42
CA GLU A 11 20.70 -0.67 0.39
C GLU A 11 19.19 -0.86 0.22
N TYR A 12 18.72 -2.12 0.19
CA TYR A 12 17.30 -2.41 0.13
C TYR A 12 16.52 -1.81 1.31
N ALA A 13 17.02 -1.98 2.54
CA ALA A 13 16.40 -1.40 3.73
C ALA A 13 16.36 0.14 3.65
N THR A 14 17.46 0.75 3.22
CA THR A 14 17.57 2.21 3.08
C THR A 14 16.55 2.75 2.07
N ILE A 15 16.43 2.12 0.89
CA ILE A 15 15.47 2.56 -0.12
C ILE A 15 14.04 2.35 0.33
N LYS A 16 13.75 1.25 1.01
CA LYS A 16 12.41 1.03 1.56
C LYS A 16 12.02 2.15 2.53
N GLU A 17 12.93 2.54 3.42
CA GLU A 17 12.71 3.64 4.36
C GLU A 17 12.51 4.98 3.63
N VAL A 18 13.32 5.27 2.62
CA VAL A 18 13.18 6.50 1.81
C VAL A 18 11.84 6.52 1.07
N ALA A 19 11.43 5.39 0.48
CA ALA A 19 10.15 5.27 -0.22
C ALA A 19 8.95 5.48 0.72
N ASP A 20 9.00 4.90 1.92
CA ASP A 20 7.94 5.05 2.93
C ASP A 20 7.85 6.50 3.43
N LYS A 21 9.00 7.15 3.68
CA LYS A 21 9.07 8.58 4.06
C LYS A 21 8.54 9.49 2.96
N LEU A 22 8.91 9.25 1.71
CA LEU A 22 8.44 10.03 0.57
C LEU A 22 6.93 9.92 0.40
N ALA A 23 6.38 8.71 0.44
CA ALA A 23 4.95 8.49 0.29
C ALA A 23 4.18 9.08 1.47
N THR A 24 4.68 8.91 2.70
CA THR A 24 4.13 9.56 3.89
C THR A 24 4.07 11.08 3.74
N ARG A 25 5.17 11.69 3.27
CA ARG A 25 5.23 13.14 3.07
C ARG A 25 4.26 13.63 2.00
N ALA A 26 4.04 12.85 0.95
CA ALA A 26 3.04 13.18 -0.06
C ALA A 26 1.63 13.19 0.54
N LEU A 27 1.29 12.20 1.38
CA LEU A 27 0.00 12.15 2.08
C LEU A 27 -0.18 13.33 3.05
N ASP A 28 0.88 13.75 3.76
CA ASP A 28 0.84 14.91 4.66
C ASP A 28 0.61 16.25 3.94
N LEU A 29 0.80 16.27 2.62
CA LEU A 29 0.57 17.42 1.75
C LEU A 29 -0.71 17.24 0.91
N ASP A 30 -1.66 16.44 1.38
CA ASP A 30 -2.91 16.09 0.71
C ASP A 30 -2.73 15.46 -0.70
N GLY A 31 -1.54 14.91 -0.95
CA GLY A 31 -1.23 14.11 -2.13
C GLY A 31 -1.67 12.65 -1.97
N THR A 32 -1.24 11.80 -2.89
CA THR A 32 -1.56 10.35 -2.91
C THR A 32 -0.31 9.49 -2.86
N SER A 33 -0.41 8.29 -2.28
CA SER A 33 0.69 7.31 -2.27
C SER A 33 0.92 6.65 -3.65
N THR A 34 0.01 6.86 -4.62
CA THR A 34 0.04 6.25 -5.96
C THR A 34 -0.58 7.16 -7.03
N GLY A 35 0.03 7.22 -8.23
CA GLY A 35 -0.54 7.95 -9.38
C GLY A 35 -1.28 7.06 -10.39
N GLU A 36 -0.68 5.94 -10.81
CA GLU A 36 -1.14 5.21 -12.01
C GLU A 36 -1.14 3.67 -11.88
N HIS A 37 -0.32 3.08 -11.00
CA HIS A 37 -0.02 1.64 -11.02
C HIS A 37 -0.50 0.87 -9.76
N GLY A 38 -1.36 1.48 -8.95
CA GLY A 38 -1.83 0.91 -7.69
C GLY A 38 -0.74 0.80 -6.62
N ILE A 39 -1.12 0.35 -5.43
CA ILE A 39 -0.26 0.38 -4.24
C ILE A 39 0.60 -0.89 -4.03
N GLY A 40 0.29 -1.98 -4.72
CA GLY A 40 0.97 -3.27 -4.54
C GLY A 40 0.90 -3.80 -3.10
N LEU A 41 1.80 -4.71 -2.73
CA LEU A 41 1.92 -5.19 -1.34
C LEU A 41 2.75 -4.24 -0.47
N GLY A 42 3.76 -3.59 -1.07
CA GLY A 42 4.73 -2.76 -0.35
C GLY A 42 4.12 -1.52 0.31
N LYS A 43 3.06 -0.94 -0.28
CA LYS A 43 2.41 0.28 0.23
C LYS A 43 1.07 0.02 0.92
N ARG A 44 0.72 -1.23 1.21
CA ARG A 44 -0.58 -1.58 1.81
C ARG A 44 -0.83 -0.88 3.15
N SER A 45 0.22 -0.67 3.95
CA SER A 45 0.15 0.06 5.23
C SER A 45 -0.27 1.52 5.07
N LEU A 46 0.01 2.14 3.93
CA LEU A 46 -0.30 3.54 3.66
C LEU A 46 -1.79 3.78 3.32
N LEU A 47 -2.53 2.74 2.92
CA LEU A 47 -3.94 2.89 2.58
C LEU A 47 -4.81 3.36 3.74
N VAL A 48 -4.53 2.91 4.97
CA VAL A 48 -5.26 3.36 6.15
C VAL A 48 -5.05 4.86 6.35
N ARG A 49 -3.83 5.35 6.09
CA ARG A 49 -3.49 6.77 6.21
C ARG A 49 -4.15 7.60 5.12
N GLU A 50 -4.20 7.09 3.89
CA GLU A 50 -4.77 7.80 2.74
C GLU A 50 -6.31 7.81 2.73
N LEU A 51 -6.96 6.68 3.06
CA LEU A 51 -8.41 6.50 2.92
C LEU A 51 -9.16 6.51 4.26
N GLY A 52 -8.43 6.46 5.38
CA GLY A 52 -9.00 6.35 6.72
C GLY A 52 -9.65 4.99 7.00
N GLU A 53 -9.95 4.73 8.28
CA GLU A 53 -10.60 3.49 8.73
C GLU A 53 -11.97 3.27 8.06
N THR A 54 -12.72 4.35 7.83
CA THR A 54 -14.03 4.28 7.15
C THR A 54 -13.89 3.79 5.71
N GLY A 55 -12.92 4.31 4.95
CA GLY A 55 -12.67 3.87 3.57
C GLY A 55 -12.23 2.42 3.51
N ILE A 56 -11.35 2.00 4.43
CA ILE A 56 -10.93 0.59 4.54
C ILE A 56 -12.10 -0.32 4.88
N SER A 57 -12.96 0.07 5.83
CA SER A 57 -14.13 -0.71 6.23
C SER A 57 -15.10 -0.89 5.05
N LEU A 58 -15.33 0.16 4.27
CA LEU A 58 -16.19 0.08 3.07
C LEU A 58 -15.62 -0.93 2.06
N MET A 59 -14.32 -0.87 1.76
CA MET A 59 -13.68 -1.81 0.85
C MET A 59 -13.77 -3.27 1.34
N ARG A 60 -13.60 -3.50 2.65
CA ARG A 60 -13.79 -4.83 3.26
C ARG A 60 -15.21 -5.35 3.10
N THR A 61 -16.20 -4.50 3.37
CA THR A 61 -17.63 -4.85 3.21
C THR A 61 -17.94 -5.25 1.76
N LEU A 62 -17.45 -4.46 0.79
CA LEU A 62 -17.63 -4.77 -0.62
C LEU A 62 -16.94 -6.08 -1.01
N LYS A 63 -15.70 -6.29 -0.55
CA LYS A 63 -14.95 -7.53 -0.79
C LYS A 63 -15.68 -8.75 -0.25
N SER A 64 -16.18 -8.71 0.98
CA SER A 64 -16.93 -9.82 1.58
C SER A 64 -18.27 -10.08 0.89
N ALA A 65 -18.94 -9.05 0.38
CA ALA A 65 -20.17 -9.20 -0.38
C ALA A 65 -19.95 -9.85 -1.76
N LEU A 66 -18.87 -9.46 -2.45
CA LEU A 66 -18.54 -9.94 -3.79
C LEU A 66 -17.80 -11.29 -3.79
N ASP A 67 -17.04 -11.56 -2.74
CA ASP A 67 -16.22 -12.76 -2.60
C ASP A 67 -16.42 -13.43 -1.23
N PRO A 68 -17.63 -13.96 -0.96
CA PRO A 68 -17.95 -14.57 0.33
C PRO A 68 -17.14 -15.84 0.62
N LYS A 69 -16.50 -16.43 -0.40
CA LYS A 69 -15.63 -17.62 -0.27
C LYS A 69 -14.14 -17.26 -0.19
N GLY A 70 -13.77 -15.98 -0.32
CA GLY A 70 -12.38 -15.51 -0.25
C GLY A 70 -11.48 -16.04 -1.36
N LEU A 71 -12.01 -16.29 -2.55
CA LEU A 71 -11.27 -16.89 -3.67
C LEU A 71 -10.50 -15.87 -4.52
N MET A 72 -10.91 -14.61 -4.54
CA MET A 72 -10.28 -13.60 -5.38
C MET A 72 -9.05 -13.02 -4.70
N ASN A 73 -7.89 -13.64 -4.94
CA ASN A 73 -6.57 -13.17 -4.51
C ASN A 73 -6.43 -12.99 -2.98
N PRO A 74 -6.57 -14.09 -2.20
CA PRO A 74 -6.58 -14.05 -0.74
C PRO A 74 -5.30 -13.43 -0.19
N GLY A 75 -5.44 -12.57 0.82
CA GLY A 75 -4.32 -11.92 1.49
C GLY A 75 -3.70 -10.73 0.75
N LYS A 76 -4.15 -10.40 -0.48
CA LYS A 76 -3.60 -9.27 -1.25
C LYS A 76 -3.97 -7.91 -0.64
N LEU A 77 -5.26 -7.56 -0.65
CA LEU A 77 -5.80 -6.29 -0.16
C LEU A 77 -7.11 -6.54 0.59
N PHE A 78 -6.95 -6.78 1.89
CA PHE A 78 -8.03 -7.04 2.84
C PHE A 78 -8.81 -8.34 2.55
N VAL A 79 -8.77 -9.24 3.54
CA VAL A 79 -9.18 -10.65 3.47
C VAL A 79 -8.26 -11.51 2.61
#